data_AF-A0A7X3L554-F1
#
_entry.id   AF-A0A7X3L554-F1
#
_cell.length_a   1.000
_cell.length_b   1.000
_cell.length_c   1.000
_cell.angle_alpha   90.00
_cell.angle_beta   90.00
_cell.angle_gamma   90.00
#
_symmetry.space_group_name_H-M   'P 1'
#
loop_
_entity.id
_entity.type
_entity.pdbx_description
1 polymer ?
#
loop_
_entity_poly.entity_id
_entity_poly.type
_entity_poly.pdbx_seq_one_letter_code
_entity_poly.pdbx_strand_id
1 'polypeptide(L)'
;MADLTRYVKAPTSGWLLALNEQEEKVSLCAYTKVRLLRQMTGRTYFKVLDGPHYGVTASLKNENANVYLGQDAPTRNDAIVRVKYKELIKNWYSPIKDEYSDPQMAEVTFDGLTAKAMLNSEWGTGFSPIPIGTYKILIPDSPHQADFTNYYREHEPGLRSDQVWFPIEYGNNSRYIHPGHLSHGCVTIHELSKWNALYDYLIKHRMAGQQHVGKLIVSP
;
A
#
# COMPACT_ATOMS: atom_id res chain seq x y z
N MET A 1 3.84 26.75 -21.94
CA MET A 1 3.99 25.31 -22.23
C MET A 1 2.87 24.58 -21.51
N ALA A 2 2.13 23.69 -22.19
CA ALA A 2 1.10 22.91 -21.52
C ALA A 2 1.75 22.00 -20.46
N ASP A 3 1.18 21.93 -19.25
CA ASP A 3 1.65 21.00 -18.24
C ASP A 3 1.32 19.56 -18.67
N LEU A 4 2.36 18.82 -19.03
CA LEU A 4 2.30 17.41 -19.44
C LEU A 4 2.37 16.45 -18.24
N THR A 5 2.44 16.96 -17.01
CA THR A 5 2.45 16.15 -15.80
C THR A 5 1.07 15.60 -15.53
N ARG A 6 0.98 14.31 -15.23
CA ARG A 6 -0.22 13.63 -14.77
C ARG A 6 0.10 12.73 -13.58
N TYR A 7 -0.94 12.29 -12.91
CA TYR A 7 -0.89 11.37 -11.78
C TYR A 7 -1.86 10.23 -12.01
N VAL A 8 -1.44 9.03 -11.60
CA VAL A 8 -2.27 7.82 -11.72
C VAL A 8 -3.45 7.90 -10.77
N LYS A 9 -4.66 7.75 -11.31
CA LYS A 9 -5.87 7.35 -10.57
C LYS A 9 -5.90 5.83 -10.61
N ALA A 10 -5.69 5.16 -9.48
CA ALA A 10 -5.68 3.70 -9.47
C ALA A 10 -7.11 3.14 -9.51
N PRO A 11 -7.32 2.00 -10.21
CA PRO A 11 -8.58 1.24 -10.13
C PRO A 11 -8.76 0.61 -8.73
N THR A 12 -9.87 -0.10 -8.52
CA THR A 12 -10.20 -0.75 -7.23
C THR A 12 -9.12 -1.73 -6.74
N SER A 13 -8.36 -2.36 -7.63
CA SER A 13 -7.21 -3.20 -7.26
C SER A 13 -6.07 -2.42 -6.58
N GLY A 14 -6.06 -1.08 -6.72
CA GLY A 14 -4.97 -0.22 -6.27
C GLY A 14 -3.79 -0.10 -7.25
N TRP A 15 -3.83 -0.85 -8.37
CA TRP A 15 -2.75 -0.89 -9.36
C TRP A 15 -3.27 -0.69 -10.79
N LEU A 16 -2.77 0.35 -11.46
CA LEU A 16 -2.97 0.56 -12.89
C LEU A 16 -1.91 -0.21 -13.68
N LEU A 17 -2.34 -1.10 -14.57
CA LEU A 17 -1.45 -1.83 -15.47
C LEU A 17 -1.19 -1.02 -16.75
N ALA A 18 0.08 -0.72 -17.01
CA ALA A 18 0.55 -0.16 -18.27
C ALA A 18 1.52 -1.12 -18.96
N LEU A 19 1.86 -0.86 -20.23
CA LEU A 19 2.87 -1.63 -20.96
C LEU A 19 4.14 -0.79 -21.15
N ASN A 20 5.30 -1.35 -20.85
CA ASN A 20 6.58 -0.74 -21.19
C ASN A 20 6.90 -0.90 -22.69
N GLU A 21 8.09 -0.47 -23.12
CA GLU A 21 8.53 -0.56 -24.52
C GLU A 21 8.81 -2.00 -24.99
N GLN A 22 8.97 -2.94 -24.05
CA GLN A 22 9.14 -4.38 -24.29
C GLN A 22 7.81 -5.16 -24.25
N GLU A 23 6.67 -4.44 -24.20
CA GLU A 23 5.33 -5.00 -24.05
C GLU A 23 5.09 -5.76 -22.72
N GLU A 24 5.95 -5.56 -21.73
CA GLU A 24 5.80 -6.13 -20.39
C GLU A 24 4.88 -5.24 -19.55
N LYS A 25 4.13 -5.88 -18.63
CA LYS A 25 3.23 -5.17 -17.73
C LYS A 25 4.03 -4.47 -16.63
N VAL A 26 3.73 -3.19 -16.43
CA VAL A 26 4.20 -2.40 -15.28
C VAL A 26 3.00 -1.97 -14.44
N SER A 27 3.14 -2.09 -13.12
CA SER A 27 2.06 -1.80 -12.17
C SER A 27 2.32 -0.46 -11.50
N LEU A 28 1.39 0.48 -11.66
CA LEU A 28 1.52 1.83 -11.11
C LEU A 28 0.46 2.04 -10.01
N CYS A 29 0.88 2.42 -8.82
CA CYS A 29 -0.04 2.73 -7.72
C CYS A 29 -0.62 4.15 -7.88
N ALA A 30 -1.67 4.47 -7.11
CA ALA A 30 -2.29 5.80 -7.15
C ALA A 30 -1.25 6.89 -6.83
N TYR A 31 -1.45 8.06 -7.45
CA TYR A 31 -0.57 9.22 -7.36
C TYR A 31 0.84 9.02 -7.90
N THR A 32 1.13 7.92 -8.60
CA THR A 32 2.39 7.79 -9.37
C THR A 32 2.48 8.93 -10.37
N LYS A 33 3.52 9.74 -10.27
CA LYS A 33 3.77 10.87 -11.17
C LYS A 33 4.24 10.38 -12.53
N VAL A 34 3.64 10.90 -13.60
CA VAL A 34 4.04 10.63 -14.98
C VAL A 34 4.12 11.91 -15.80
N ARG A 35 4.90 11.89 -16.88
CA ARG A 35 4.93 12.94 -17.88
C ARG A 35 4.50 12.40 -19.22
N LEU A 36 3.40 12.93 -19.76
CA LEU A 36 2.93 12.62 -21.11
C LEU A 36 4.02 12.96 -22.13
N LEU A 37 4.28 12.04 -23.05
CA LEU A 37 5.28 12.20 -24.10
C LEU A 37 4.62 12.44 -25.44
N ARG A 38 3.70 11.55 -25.82
CA ARG A 38 3.00 11.58 -27.10
C ARG A 38 1.73 10.73 -27.03
N GLN A 39 0.79 11.05 -27.90
CA GLN A 39 -0.38 10.23 -28.18
C GLN A 39 -0.33 9.83 -29.65
N MET A 40 -0.44 8.53 -29.93
CA MET A 40 -0.45 7.97 -31.28
C MET A 40 -1.62 7.01 -31.41
N THR A 41 -1.96 6.59 -32.62
CA THR A 41 -3.14 5.77 -32.94
C THR A 41 -3.35 4.63 -31.93
N GLY A 42 -4.34 4.79 -31.04
CA GLY A 42 -4.72 3.83 -30.01
C GLY A 42 -4.00 3.91 -28.65
N ARG A 43 -2.85 4.59 -28.52
CA ARG A 43 -2.06 4.60 -27.27
C ARG A 43 -1.50 5.97 -26.86
N THR A 44 -1.49 6.20 -25.54
CA THR A 44 -0.86 7.36 -24.89
C THR A 44 0.40 6.89 -24.19
N TYR A 45 1.52 7.52 -24.53
CA TYR A 45 2.85 7.21 -24.00
C TYR A 45 3.27 8.25 -22.98
N PHE A 46 3.89 7.79 -21.90
CA PHE A 46 4.34 8.64 -20.81
C PHE A 46 5.63 8.08 -20.17
N LYS A 47 6.40 8.97 -19.55
CA LYS A 47 7.54 8.60 -18.71
C LYS A 47 7.10 8.57 -17.25
N VAL A 48 7.40 7.48 -16.55
CA VAL A 48 7.20 7.37 -15.10
C VAL A 48 8.25 8.19 -14.37
N LEU A 49 7.83 9.02 -13.42
CA LEU A 49 8.68 9.99 -12.71
C LEU A 49 8.69 9.79 -11.18
N ASP A 50 8.09 8.72 -10.69
CA ASP A 50 8.01 8.35 -9.28
C ASP A 50 7.88 6.83 -9.19
N GLY A 51 8.22 6.23 -8.05
CA GLY A 51 7.99 4.82 -7.80
C GLY A 51 9.06 3.85 -8.27
N PRO A 52 8.82 2.54 -8.05
CA PRO A 52 9.72 1.44 -8.44
C PRO A 52 10.05 1.41 -9.93
N HIS A 53 9.16 1.96 -10.76
CA HIS A 53 9.32 2.04 -12.21
C HIS A 53 9.84 3.42 -12.68
N TYR A 54 10.51 4.19 -11.81
CA TYR A 54 11.07 5.49 -12.17
C TYR A 54 11.91 5.42 -13.45
N GLY A 55 11.66 6.34 -14.38
CA GLY A 55 12.39 6.45 -15.63
C GLY A 55 11.88 5.57 -16.76
N VAL A 56 11.02 4.59 -16.47
CA VAL A 56 10.42 3.71 -17.49
C VAL A 56 9.48 4.52 -18.40
N THR A 57 9.60 4.31 -19.71
CA THR A 57 8.59 4.74 -20.68
C THR A 57 7.51 3.66 -20.74
N ALA A 58 6.26 4.05 -20.48
CA ALA A 58 5.12 3.16 -20.50
C ALA A 58 3.98 3.75 -21.32
N SER A 59 2.97 2.93 -21.59
CA SER A 59 1.83 3.31 -22.38
C SER A 59 0.54 2.67 -21.91
N LEU A 60 -0.57 3.38 -22.15
CA LEU A 60 -1.93 2.91 -21.97
C LEU A 60 -2.70 3.03 -23.28
N LYS A 61 -3.80 2.29 -23.43
CA LYS A 61 -4.81 2.62 -24.45
C LYS A 61 -5.31 4.04 -24.21
N ASN A 62 -5.62 4.77 -25.27
CA ASN A 62 -6.09 6.17 -25.16
C ASN A 62 -7.31 6.33 -24.25
N GLU A 63 -8.28 5.42 -24.37
CA GLU A 63 -9.45 5.34 -23.48
C GLU A 63 -9.06 5.23 -21.99
N ASN A 64 -8.11 4.36 -21.66
CA ASN A 64 -7.63 4.16 -20.30
C ASN A 64 -6.82 5.36 -19.80
N ALA A 65 -6.00 5.98 -20.65
CA ALA A 65 -5.24 7.17 -20.27
C ALA A 65 -6.16 8.32 -19.87
N ASN A 66 -7.28 8.52 -20.58
CA ASN A 66 -8.26 9.56 -20.27
C ASN A 66 -8.96 9.33 -18.92
N VAL A 67 -9.12 8.08 -18.50
CA VAL A 67 -9.75 7.71 -17.22
C VAL A 67 -8.74 7.79 -16.07
N TYR A 68 -7.53 7.26 -16.28
CA TYR A 68 -6.61 6.95 -15.19
C TYR A 68 -5.44 7.92 -15.06
N LEU A 69 -5.24 8.87 -15.98
CA LEU A 69 -4.19 9.89 -15.87
C LEU A 69 -4.80 11.28 -15.61
N GLY A 70 -4.80 11.70 -14.35
CA GLY A 70 -5.37 12.97 -13.88
C GLY A 70 -4.34 14.04 -13.53
N GLN A 71 -4.81 15.19 -13.06
CA GLN A 71 -3.96 16.28 -12.57
C GLN A 71 -3.83 16.29 -11.03
N ASP A 72 -4.57 15.43 -10.34
CA ASP A 72 -4.63 15.36 -8.88
C ASP A 72 -3.30 14.87 -8.32
N ALA A 73 -2.50 15.78 -7.80
CA ALA A 73 -1.21 15.48 -7.17
C ALA A 73 -1.40 14.94 -5.75
N PRO A 74 -0.46 14.13 -5.22
CA PRO A 74 -0.47 13.76 -3.82
C PRO A 74 -0.23 14.99 -2.92
N THR A 75 -0.76 14.93 -1.72
CA THR A 75 -0.55 15.93 -0.67
C THR A 75 0.92 15.90 -0.22
N ARG A 76 1.54 17.07 -0.11
CA ARG A 76 2.96 17.24 0.29
C ARG A 76 3.11 17.42 1.79
N ASN A 77 2.77 16.38 2.53
CA ASN A 77 2.88 16.30 3.98
C ASN A 77 3.15 14.84 4.37
N ASP A 78 3.71 14.65 5.55
CA ASP A 78 3.98 13.32 6.09
C ASP A 78 2.66 12.73 6.61
N ALA A 79 2.25 11.55 6.12
CA ALA A 79 1.26 10.76 6.83
C ALA A 79 1.86 10.28 8.16
N ILE A 80 1.08 10.26 9.24
CA ILE A 80 1.52 9.76 10.54
C ILE A 80 0.63 8.59 10.95
N VAL A 81 1.22 7.41 11.03
CA VAL A 81 0.60 6.21 11.57
C VAL A 81 1.24 5.89 12.91
N ARG A 82 0.45 5.80 13.97
CA ARG A 82 0.95 5.41 15.30
C ARG A 82 0.46 4.02 15.63
N VAL A 83 1.38 3.17 16.06
CA VAL A 83 1.12 1.81 16.50
C VAL A 83 1.42 1.74 17.99
N LYS A 84 0.42 1.34 18.76
CA LYS A 84 0.56 1.08 20.18
C LYS A 84 0.46 -0.41 20.42
N TYR A 85 1.48 -0.99 21.04
CA TYR A 85 1.44 -2.38 21.48
C TYR A 85 0.26 -2.62 22.42
N LYS A 86 -0.32 -3.81 22.33
CA LYS A 86 -1.39 -4.28 23.20
C LYS A 86 -1.03 -5.66 23.74
N GLU A 87 -1.99 -6.35 24.32
CA GLU A 87 -1.80 -7.67 24.88
C GLU A 87 -1.40 -8.72 23.84
N LEU A 88 -0.62 -9.71 24.31
CA LEU A 88 -0.48 -10.99 23.65
C LEU A 88 -1.71 -11.83 24.02
N ILE A 89 -2.55 -12.17 23.06
CA ILE A 89 -3.73 -13.01 23.31
C ILE A 89 -3.33 -14.46 23.06
N LYS A 90 -3.55 -15.33 24.05
CA LYS A 90 -3.30 -16.77 23.92
C LYS A 90 -4.50 -17.47 23.30
N ASN A 91 -4.23 -18.39 22.36
CA ASN A 91 -5.23 -19.23 21.72
C ASN A 91 -6.40 -18.44 21.11
N TRP A 92 -6.08 -17.35 20.42
CA TRP A 92 -7.05 -16.52 19.72
C TRP A 92 -7.47 -17.18 18.40
N TYR A 93 -8.77 -17.25 18.16
CA TYR A 93 -9.35 -17.84 16.95
C TYR A 93 -9.62 -16.78 15.88
N SER A 94 -9.12 -17.03 14.66
CA SER A 94 -9.42 -16.23 13.47
C SER A 94 -10.60 -16.82 12.71
N PRO A 95 -11.80 -16.21 12.72
CA PRO A 95 -12.95 -16.74 11.99
C PRO A 95 -12.76 -16.72 10.48
N ILE A 96 -11.91 -15.84 9.95
CA ILE A 96 -11.63 -15.75 8.51
C ILE A 96 -10.64 -16.83 8.05
N LYS A 97 -9.68 -17.19 8.91
CA LYS A 97 -8.66 -18.19 8.58
C LYS A 97 -9.02 -19.59 9.08
N ASP A 98 -10.03 -19.69 9.95
CA ASP A 98 -10.40 -20.92 10.66
C ASP A 98 -9.23 -21.55 11.42
N GLU A 99 -8.43 -20.71 12.08
CA GLU A 99 -7.17 -21.10 12.72
C GLU A 99 -7.01 -20.43 14.09
N TYR A 100 -6.32 -21.12 15.01
CA TYR A 100 -5.92 -20.58 16.32
C TYR A 100 -4.47 -20.11 16.29
N SER A 101 -4.18 -18.99 16.96
CA SER A 101 -2.82 -18.46 17.10
C SER A 101 -2.66 -17.67 18.40
N ASP A 102 -1.43 -17.23 18.68
CA ASP A 102 -1.11 -16.38 19.84
C ASP A 102 -0.75 -14.95 19.39
N PRO A 103 -1.68 -14.12 18.89
CA PRO A 103 -1.31 -12.85 18.28
C PRO A 103 -0.82 -11.82 19.30
N GLN A 104 0.27 -11.14 18.95
CA GLN A 104 0.68 -9.88 19.56
C GLN A 104 -0.19 -8.77 18.95
N MET A 105 -1.17 -8.28 19.71
CA MET A 105 -2.10 -7.27 19.23
C MET A 105 -1.48 -5.87 19.28
N ALA A 106 -2.08 -4.97 18.51
CA ALA A 106 -1.80 -3.54 18.54
C ALA A 106 -3.04 -2.70 18.18
N GLU A 107 -2.98 -1.43 18.54
CA GLU A 107 -3.90 -0.40 18.11
C GLU A 107 -3.17 0.55 17.16
N VAL A 108 -3.80 0.86 16.04
CA VAL A 108 -3.26 1.73 14.99
C VAL A 108 -4.11 2.99 14.92
N THR A 109 -3.49 4.16 15.04
CA THR A 109 -4.17 5.45 14.90
C THR A 109 -3.60 6.24 13.72
N PHE A 110 -4.50 6.84 12.94
CA PHE A 110 -4.21 7.58 11.73
C PHE A 110 -5.41 8.48 11.39
N ASP A 111 -5.20 9.70 10.92
CA ASP A 111 -6.27 10.62 10.47
C ASP A 111 -7.48 10.75 11.43
N GLY A 112 -7.24 10.70 12.75
CA GLY A 112 -8.28 10.73 13.78
C GLY A 112 -9.08 9.42 13.95
N LEU A 113 -8.76 8.38 13.18
CA LEU A 113 -9.33 7.04 13.26
C LEU A 113 -8.46 6.10 14.09
N THR A 114 -9.07 5.01 14.52
CA THR A 114 -8.43 3.90 15.23
C THR A 114 -8.83 2.58 14.57
N ALA A 115 -7.86 1.67 14.44
CA ALA A 115 -8.05 0.31 13.93
C ALA A 115 -7.29 -0.68 14.81
N LYS A 116 -7.74 -1.95 14.81
CA LYS A 116 -6.99 -3.06 15.41
C LYS A 116 -5.99 -3.64 14.42
N ALA A 117 -4.81 -4.00 14.92
CA ALA A 117 -3.78 -4.70 14.14
C ALA A 117 -3.15 -5.85 14.93
N MET A 118 -2.45 -6.71 14.20
CA MET A 118 -1.57 -7.74 14.72
C MET A 118 -0.14 -7.45 14.28
N LEU A 119 0.79 -7.53 15.22
CA LEU A 119 2.23 -7.32 14.95
C LEU A 119 2.97 -8.63 14.72
N ASN A 120 2.44 -9.73 15.24
CA ASN A 120 2.91 -11.09 14.95
C ASN A 120 1.84 -12.08 15.39
N SER A 121 1.63 -13.16 14.66
CA SER A 121 0.78 -14.29 15.05
C SER A 121 1.48 -15.63 14.87
N GLU A 122 2.57 -15.66 14.08
CA GLU A 122 3.37 -16.85 13.85
C GLU A 122 4.72 -16.73 14.57
N TRP A 123 4.95 -17.61 15.54
CA TRP A 123 6.14 -17.60 16.39
C TRP A 123 7.10 -18.71 15.98
N GLY A 124 8.41 -18.50 16.23
CA GLY A 124 9.44 -19.51 15.95
C GLY A 124 9.93 -19.55 14.50
N THR A 125 9.44 -18.65 13.63
CA THR A 125 9.83 -18.58 12.21
C THR A 125 10.96 -17.59 11.91
N GLY A 126 11.68 -17.14 12.95
CA GLY A 126 12.75 -16.14 12.85
C GLY A 126 12.24 -14.69 12.72
N PHE A 127 10.92 -14.52 12.69
CA PHE A 127 10.27 -13.22 12.66
C PHE A 127 9.72 -12.83 14.02
N SER A 128 9.74 -11.51 14.29
CA SER A 128 9.23 -10.89 15.51
C SER A 128 8.44 -9.62 15.17
N PRO A 129 7.54 -9.18 16.08
CA PRO A 129 6.90 -7.88 15.99
C PRO A 129 7.89 -6.75 15.66
N ILE A 130 7.46 -5.79 14.84
CA ILE A 130 8.28 -4.61 14.56
C ILE A 130 8.65 -3.88 15.87
N PRO A 131 9.93 -3.60 16.14
CA PRO A 131 10.33 -3.01 17.41
C PRO A 131 9.72 -1.61 17.65
N ILE A 132 9.74 -1.18 18.93
CA ILE A 132 9.42 0.20 19.31
C ILE A 132 10.43 1.14 18.64
N GLY A 133 9.94 2.23 18.06
CA GLY A 133 10.78 3.15 17.30
C GLY A 133 9.98 4.04 16.35
N THR A 134 10.70 4.83 15.57
CA THR A 134 10.13 5.62 14.47
C THR A 134 10.77 5.19 13.16
N TYR A 135 9.93 4.89 12.18
CA TYR A 135 10.33 4.38 10.86
C TYR A 135 9.70 5.22 9.75
N LYS A 136 10.29 5.22 8.56
CA LYS A 136 9.61 5.76 7.38
C LYS A 136 8.75 4.67 6.74
N ILE A 137 7.65 5.10 6.12
CA ILE A 137 6.76 4.24 5.33
C ILE A 137 7.07 4.54 3.87
N LEU A 138 7.51 3.52 3.13
CA LEU A 138 7.81 3.62 1.71
C LEU A 138 6.51 3.66 0.88
N ILE A 139 6.63 4.18 -0.34
CA ILE A 139 5.61 3.95 -1.37
C ILE A 139 5.50 2.45 -1.70
N PRO A 140 4.32 1.97 -2.13
CA PRO A 140 4.13 0.58 -2.51
C PRO A 140 5.12 0.13 -3.60
N ASP A 141 5.66 -1.08 -3.43
CA ASP A 141 6.73 -1.65 -4.26
C ASP A 141 6.20 -2.47 -5.45
N SER A 142 5.18 -3.29 -5.23
CA SER A 142 4.56 -4.11 -6.27
C SER A 142 3.21 -4.67 -5.79
N PRO A 143 2.31 -5.08 -6.71
CA PRO A 143 1.10 -5.81 -6.33
C PRO A 143 1.48 -7.12 -5.66
N HIS A 144 1.03 -7.28 -4.42
CA HIS A 144 1.14 -8.56 -3.71
C HIS A 144 0.12 -9.57 -4.24
N GLN A 145 0.41 -10.87 -4.06
CA GLN A 145 -0.37 -11.94 -4.68
C GLN A 145 -1.84 -11.90 -4.22
N ALA A 146 -2.76 -12.10 -5.17
CA ALA A 146 -4.20 -11.97 -4.93
C ALA A 146 -4.75 -13.04 -3.99
N ASP A 147 -4.20 -14.24 -4.05
CA ASP A 147 -4.55 -15.37 -3.21
C ASP A 147 -4.31 -15.09 -1.71
N PHE A 148 -3.37 -14.20 -1.37
CA PHE A 148 -3.15 -13.79 0.02
C PHE A 148 -4.31 -12.99 0.61
N THR A 149 -5.12 -12.33 -0.23
CA THR A 149 -6.12 -11.35 0.22
C THR A 149 -7.52 -11.53 -0.35
N ASN A 150 -7.73 -12.32 -1.40
CA ASN A 150 -9.02 -12.46 -2.08
C ASN A 150 -10.16 -12.89 -1.13
N TYR A 151 -9.89 -13.84 -0.23
CA TYR A 151 -10.88 -14.35 0.72
C TYR A 151 -11.28 -13.32 1.79
N TYR A 152 -10.51 -12.23 1.98
CA TYR A 152 -10.93 -11.11 2.81
C TYR A 152 -12.10 -10.35 2.20
N ARG A 153 -12.22 -10.32 0.87
CA ARG A 153 -13.35 -9.65 0.19
C ARG A 153 -14.67 -10.41 0.36
N GLU A 154 -14.63 -11.71 0.66
CA GLU A 154 -15.84 -12.48 1.00
C GLU A 154 -16.43 -12.03 2.34
N HIS A 155 -15.57 -11.61 3.27
CA HIS A 155 -15.94 -11.16 4.62
C HIS A 155 -16.14 -9.65 4.71
N GLU A 156 -15.43 -8.88 3.87
CA GLU A 156 -15.56 -7.43 3.74
C GLU A 156 -15.72 -7.06 2.25
N PRO A 157 -16.93 -7.16 1.68
CA PRO A 157 -17.17 -6.92 0.25
C PRO A 157 -16.76 -5.52 -0.24
N GLY A 158 -16.66 -4.55 0.67
CA GLY A 158 -16.17 -3.20 0.38
C GLY A 158 -14.64 -3.08 0.33
N LEU A 159 -13.89 -4.12 0.69
CA LEU A 159 -12.43 -4.09 0.73
C LEU A 159 -11.84 -3.90 -0.66
N ARG A 160 -10.93 -2.93 -0.79
CA ARG A 160 -10.24 -2.63 -2.05
C ARG A 160 -8.76 -2.34 -1.79
N SER A 161 -7.97 -2.36 -2.86
CA SER A 161 -6.53 -2.05 -2.80
C SER A 161 -5.77 -2.92 -1.77
N ASP A 162 -6.28 -4.12 -1.50
CA ASP A 162 -5.76 -5.12 -0.58
C ASP A 162 -4.41 -5.71 -1.02
N GLN A 163 -4.07 -5.54 -2.30
CA GLN A 163 -2.75 -5.87 -2.86
C GLN A 163 -1.74 -4.72 -2.74
N VAL A 164 -2.13 -3.56 -2.21
CA VAL A 164 -1.24 -2.40 -2.04
C VAL A 164 -0.69 -2.42 -0.62
N TRP A 165 0.51 -2.96 -0.46
CA TRP A 165 1.16 -3.01 0.84
C TRP A 165 2.20 -1.90 0.92
N PHE A 166 2.34 -1.29 2.10
CA PHE A 166 3.28 -0.20 2.32
C PHE A 166 4.51 -0.72 3.05
N PRO A 167 5.68 -0.83 2.39
CA PRO A 167 6.88 -1.30 3.06
C PRO A 167 7.31 -0.31 4.15
N ILE A 168 7.90 -0.83 5.22
CA ILE A 168 8.44 -0.07 6.34
C ILE A 168 9.96 -0.08 6.20
N GLU A 169 10.58 1.10 6.31
CA GLU A 169 12.03 1.27 6.21
C GLU A 169 12.72 0.69 7.45
N TYR A 170 12.90 -0.63 7.46
CA TYR A 170 13.45 -1.41 8.55
C TYR A 170 14.04 -2.73 8.05
N GLY A 171 15.28 -3.04 8.47
CA GLY A 171 15.99 -4.24 8.04
C GLY A 171 16.17 -4.27 6.52
N ASN A 172 15.60 -5.27 5.86
CA ASN A 172 15.59 -5.44 4.40
C ASN A 172 14.28 -4.95 3.75
N ASN A 173 13.47 -4.16 4.46
CA ASN A 173 12.17 -3.65 4.03
C ASN A 173 11.10 -4.73 3.76
N SER A 174 11.26 -5.93 4.34
CA SER A 174 10.27 -7.02 4.26
C SER A 174 9.11 -6.90 5.26
N ARG A 175 9.02 -5.77 5.98
CA ARG A 175 7.92 -5.47 6.90
C ARG A 175 6.98 -4.48 6.24
N TYR A 176 5.69 -4.76 6.34
CA TYR A 176 4.67 -3.98 5.65
C TYR A 176 3.55 -3.53 6.59
N ILE A 177 2.88 -2.45 6.20
CA ILE A 177 1.51 -2.15 6.63
C ILE A 177 0.59 -2.72 5.56
N HIS A 178 -0.27 -3.67 5.92
CA HIS A 178 -1.15 -4.38 4.98
C HIS A 178 -2.41 -4.89 5.69
N PRO A 179 -3.51 -5.18 4.97
CA PRO A 179 -4.68 -5.81 5.58
C PRO A 179 -4.42 -7.31 5.79
N GLY A 180 -5.01 -7.88 6.83
CA GLY A 180 -5.05 -9.33 6.98
C GLY A 180 -5.23 -9.83 8.40
N HIS A 181 -5.18 -11.15 8.56
CA HIS A 181 -5.43 -11.86 9.82
C HIS A 181 -4.25 -12.76 10.23
N LEU A 182 -3.12 -12.68 9.52
CA LEU A 182 -1.87 -13.34 9.87
C LEU A 182 -0.72 -12.33 9.74
N SER A 183 0.21 -12.37 10.70
CA SER A 183 1.39 -11.50 10.70
C SER A 183 2.66 -12.29 11.02
N HIS A 184 3.66 -12.09 10.18
CA HIS A 184 5.05 -12.53 10.37
C HIS A 184 5.94 -11.38 10.83
N GLY A 185 5.45 -10.46 11.66
CA GLY A 185 6.20 -9.27 12.10
C GLY A 185 5.81 -7.97 11.41
N CYS A 186 4.78 -7.99 10.57
CA CYS A 186 4.23 -6.82 9.87
C CYS A 186 3.24 -6.06 10.75
N VAL A 187 2.88 -4.82 10.37
CA VAL A 187 1.73 -4.12 10.93
C VAL A 187 0.50 -4.55 10.14
N THR A 188 -0.11 -5.66 10.54
CA THR A 188 -1.23 -6.27 9.82
C THR A 188 -2.55 -5.72 10.35
N ILE A 189 -3.24 -4.91 9.54
CA ILE A 189 -4.54 -4.32 9.88
C ILE A 189 -5.59 -5.42 9.88
N HIS A 190 -5.97 -5.82 11.08
CA HIS A 190 -6.90 -6.90 11.36
C HIS A 190 -8.36 -6.44 11.18
N GLU A 191 -8.65 -5.19 11.50
CA GLU A 191 -9.98 -4.61 11.27
C GLU A 191 -10.14 -4.18 9.80
N LEU A 192 -10.50 -5.12 8.92
CA LEU A 192 -10.53 -4.95 7.47
C LEU A 192 -11.37 -3.74 7.00
N SER A 193 -12.47 -3.44 7.69
CA SER A 193 -13.32 -2.27 7.40
C SER A 193 -12.58 -0.93 7.52
N LYS A 194 -11.44 -0.88 8.23
CA LYS A 194 -10.57 0.31 8.35
C LYS A 194 -9.48 0.39 7.29
N TRP A 195 -9.23 -0.69 6.55
CA TRP A 195 -8.15 -0.74 5.56
C TRP A 195 -8.29 0.36 4.51
N ASN A 196 -9.48 0.51 3.91
CA ASN A 196 -9.70 1.49 2.84
C ASN A 196 -9.35 2.91 3.28
N ALA A 197 -9.72 3.27 4.51
CA ALA A 197 -9.43 4.58 5.09
C ALA A 197 -7.93 4.78 5.32
N LEU A 198 -7.24 3.76 5.85
CA LEU A 198 -5.78 3.81 6.03
C LEU A 198 -5.05 3.87 4.68
N TYR A 199 -5.46 3.06 3.71
CA TYR A 199 -4.92 3.08 2.36
C TYR A 199 -5.08 4.47 1.74
N ASP A 200 -6.27 5.07 1.78
CA ASP A 200 -6.52 6.40 1.21
C ASP A 200 -5.68 7.46 1.91
N TYR A 201 -5.58 7.35 3.24
CA TYR A 201 -4.73 8.21 4.03
C TYR A 201 -3.27 8.08 3.60
N LEU A 202 -2.69 6.89 3.49
CA LEU A 202 -1.28 6.72 3.13
C LEU A 202 -1.00 7.06 1.67
N ILE A 203 -1.76 6.51 0.72
CA ILE A 203 -1.43 6.59 -0.70
C ILE A 203 -1.51 8.03 -1.24
N LYS A 204 -2.33 8.90 -0.64
CA LYS A 204 -2.48 10.31 -1.03
C LYS A 204 -1.36 11.21 -0.51
N HIS A 205 -0.45 10.72 0.34
CA HIS A 205 0.64 11.52 0.91
C HIS A 205 1.99 11.21 0.26
N ARG A 206 2.86 12.21 0.19
CA ARG A 206 4.27 12.06 -0.18
C ARG A 206 5.13 12.98 0.67
N MET A 207 6.15 12.41 1.31
CA MET A 207 7.22 13.17 1.97
C MET A 207 8.14 13.84 0.94
N ALA A 208 9.00 14.74 1.41
CA ALA A 208 10.09 15.28 0.58
C ALA A 208 10.92 14.14 -0.04
N GLY A 209 11.24 14.25 -1.33
CA GLY A 209 11.94 13.20 -2.09
C GLY A 209 11.05 12.13 -2.73
N GLN A 210 9.73 12.13 -2.48
CA GLN A 210 8.70 11.30 -3.14
C GLN A 210 8.78 9.77 -2.93
N GLN A 211 9.83 9.25 -2.28
CA GLN A 211 10.01 7.81 -2.01
C GLN A 211 9.20 7.28 -0.81
N HIS A 212 8.64 8.17 0.01
CA HIS A 212 7.98 7.82 1.26
C HIS A 212 6.60 8.47 1.33
N VAL A 213 5.64 7.75 1.94
CA VAL A 213 4.28 8.27 2.19
C VAL A 213 4.15 8.91 3.57
N GLY A 214 5.01 8.56 4.51
CA GLY A 214 4.92 9.06 5.88
C GLY A 214 5.82 8.36 6.88
N LYS A 215 5.43 8.45 8.15
CA LYS A 215 6.13 7.89 9.30
C LYS A 215 5.25 6.92 10.06
N LEU A 216 5.87 5.84 10.51
CA LEU A 216 5.33 4.87 11.46
C LEU A 216 5.97 5.13 12.82
N ILE A 217 5.16 5.34 13.86
CA ILE A 217 5.62 5.54 15.23
C ILE A 217 5.11 4.39 16.07
N VAL A 218 6.01 3.52 16.52
CA VAL A 218 5.71 2.33 17.30
C VAL A 218 6.03 2.60 18.77
N SER A 219 5.08 2.32 19.65
CA SER A 219 5.11 2.65 21.08
C SER A 219 4.56 1.51 21.94
N PRO A 220 4.94 1.44 23.22
CA PRO A 220 4.41 0.44 24.16
C PRO A 220 2.91 0.64 24.45
#